data_AF-A0A2K6BYB2-F1
#
_entry.id   AF-A0A2K6BYB2-F1
#
_cell.length_a   1.000
_cell.length_b   1.000
_cell.length_c   1.000
_cell.angle_alpha   90.00
_cell.angle_beta   90.00
_cell.angle_gamma   90.00
#
_symmetry.space_group_name_H-M   'P 1'
#
loop_
_entity.id
_entity.type
_entity.pdbx_description
1 polymer ?
#
loop_
_entity_poly.entity_id
_entity_poly.type
_entity_poly.pdbx_seq_one_letter_code
_entity_poly.pdbx_strand_id
1 'polypeptide(L)'
;MLMHHQKYLQRFPGRKREKKQKEACSIPGIGKRMAEKIIEILESGHLRKLDHISESVPVLELFSNIWGAGTKTAQMWYQQGFRSLEDIRSQASLTTQQAIGLKHYNDFLERMPREEATEIEQTVQKAAQAFNSGLLCVACGSYRRGKATCGDVDVLITHPDGRSHRGIFSRLLDSLRQQGFLTDDLVSQEENGQQQKYLGVCRLPGPGWRHRRLDIIVVPYSEFACALLYFTGSAHFNRSMRALAKTKGMSLSEHALSTAVVRNTHGCKMGPGRVLPTPTEKDVFRLLGLPYREPAERDW
;
A
#
# COMPACT_ATOMS: atom_id res chain seq x y z
N MET A 1 2.10 -6.78 -12.28
CA MET A 1 1.81 -5.98 -13.50
C MET A 1 1.99 -6.77 -14.80
N LEU A 2 2.97 -7.68 -14.91
CA LEU A 2 3.18 -8.53 -16.10
C LEU A 2 2.08 -9.59 -16.34
N MET A 3 1.49 -10.15 -15.29
CA MET A 3 0.47 -11.22 -15.40
C MET A 3 -0.87 -10.76 -15.99
N HIS A 4 -1.23 -9.47 -15.88
CA HIS A 4 -2.52 -8.99 -16.42
C HIS A 4 -2.49 -8.77 -17.95
N HIS A 5 -1.29 -8.62 -18.53
CA HIS A 5 -1.10 -8.42 -19.96
C HIS A 5 -0.93 -9.71 -20.76
N GLN A 6 -0.65 -10.83 -20.09
CA GLN A 6 -0.50 -12.14 -20.75
C GLN A 6 -1.80 -12.66 -21.39
N LYS A 7 -2.99 -12.32 -20.83
CA LYS A 7 -4.30 -12.72 -21.38
C LYS A 7 -4.62 -12.14 -22.76
N TYR A 8 -3.90 -11.12 -23.22
CA TYR A 8 -4.12 -10.50 -24.54
C TYR A 8 -3.23 -11.09 -25.65
N LEU A 9 -2.22 -11.88 -25.30
CA LEU A 9 -1.23 -12.39 -26.26
C LEU A 9 -1.76 -13.54 -27.14
N GLN A 10 -2.84 -14.23 -26.74
CA GLN A 10 -3.38 -15.40 -27.48
C GLN A 10 -4.40 -15.03 -28.58
N ARG A 11 -4.68 -13.75 -28.85
CA ARG A 11 -5.80 -13.34 -29.73
C ARG A 11 -5.43 -13.05 -31.20
N PHE A 12 -4.18 -13.27 -31.63
CA PHE A 12 -3.71 -12.75 -32.92
C PHE A 12 -2.87 -13.68 -33.81
N PRO A 13 -3.42 -14.79 -34.36
CA PRO A 13 -2.81 -15.43 -35.51
C PRO A 13 -3.19 -14.64 -36.80
N GLY A 14 -2.19 -14.16 -37.54
CA GLY A 14 -2.35 -13.83 -38.97
C GLY A 14 -2.79 -12.42 -39.42
N ARG A 15 -2.83 -11.38 -38.57
CA ARG A 15 -3.18 -10.00 -39.02
C ARG A 15 -1.96 -9.14 -39.36
N LYS A 16 -2.08 -8.26 -40.38
CA LYS A 16 -1.10 -7.22 -40.74
C LYS A 16 -0.75 -6.33 -39.52
N ARG A 17 0.53 -6.01 -39.35
CA ARG A 17 1.12 -5.25 -38.22
C ARG A 17 0.33 -4.00 -37.81
N GLU A 18 -0.12 -3.21 -38.77
CA GLU A 18 -0.92 -2.00 -38.54
C GLU A 18 -2.25 -2.27 -37.83
N LYS A 19 -2.90 -3.41 -38.14
CA LYS A 19 -4.18 -3.79 -37.53
C LYS A 19 -3.99 -4.17 -36.07
N LYS A 20 -2.89 -4.87 -35.75
CA LYS A 20 -2.50 -5.19 -34.36
C LYS A 20 -2.14 -3.92 -33.58
N GLN A 21 -1.45 -2.97 -34.20
CA GLN A 21 -1.09 -1.70 -33.55
C GLN A 21 -2.32 -0.81 -33.27
N LYS A 22 -3.25 -0.69 -34.22
CA LYS A 22 -4.52 0.03 -34.01
C LYS A 22 -5.34 -0.58 -32.89
N GLU A 23 -5.36 -1.91 -32.82
CA GLU A 23 -6.06 -2.65 -31.77
C GLU A 23 -5.38 -2.53 -30.40
N ALA A 24 -4.04 -2.49 -30.34
CA ALA A 24 -3.34 -2.18 -29.10
C ALA A 24 -3.63 -0.74 -28.63
N CYS A 25 -3.63 0.24 -29.54
CA CYS A 25 -3.92 1.64 -29.23
C CYS A 25 -5.38 1.91 -28.82
N SER A 26 -6.32 1.00 -29.11
CA SER A 26 -7.73 1.18 -28.68
C SER A 26 -7.95 0.84 -27.21
N ILE A 27 -6.97 0.22 -26.54
CA ILE A 27 -7.02 -0.09 -25.11
C ILE A 27 -6.68 1.19 -24.32
N PRO A 28 -7.58 1.68 -23.44
CA PRO A 28 -7.30 2.85 -22.61
C PRO A 28 -6.00 2.70 -21.81
N GLY A 29 -5.12 3.70 -21.90
CA GLY A 29 -3.80 3.69 -21.26
C GLY A 29 -2.66 3.19 -22.17
N ILE A 30 -2.96 2.64 -23.36
CA ILE A 30 -1.93 2.22 -24.33
C ILE A 30 -1.84 3.24 -25.46
N GLY A 31 -0.84 4.12 -25.38
CA GLY A 31 -0.49 5.04 -26.46
C GLY A 31 0.42 4.38 -27.51
N LYS A 32 0.67 5.10 -28.62
CA LYS A 32 1.49 4.63 -29.76
C LYS A 32 2.83 3.99 -29.34
N ARG A 33 3.58 4.63 -28.44
CA ARG A 33 4.88 4.13 -27.94
C ARG A 33 4.78 2.80 -27.18
N MET A 34 3.67 2.57 -26.48
CA MET A 34 3.45 1.30 -25.76
C MET A 34 2.98 0.22 -26.73
N ALA A 35 2.09 0.58 -27.66
CA ALA A 35 1.65 -0.31 -28.72
C ALA A 35 2.84 -0.83 -29.56
N GLU A 36 3.78 0.03 -29.94
CA GLU A 36 5.00 -0.36 -30.67
C GLU A 36 5.79 -1.45 -29.95
N LYS A 37 5.96 -1.34 -28.62
CA LYS A 37 6.65 -2.35 -27.81
C LYS A 37 5.87 -3.66 -27.70
N ILE A 38 4.54 -3.59 -27.57
CA ILE A 38 3.67 -4.78 -27.55
C ILE A 38 3.81 -5.54 -28.87
N ILE A 39 3.82 -4.83 -29.99
CA ILE A 39 4.03 -5.42 -31.31
C ILE A 39 5.43 -6.02 -31.45
N GLU A 40 6.47 -5.33 -30.98
CA GLU A 40 7.85 -5.87 -30.98
C GLU A 40 7.95 -7.21 -30.27
N ILE A 41 7.33 -7.33 -29.09
CA ILE A 41 7.30 -8.58 -28.31
C ILE A 41 6.50 -9.66 -29.06
N LEU A 42 5.35 -9.30 -29.63
CA LEU A 42 4.50 -10.25 -30.36
C LEU A 42 5.14 -10.77 -31.66
N GLU A 43 5.97 -9.96 -32.32
CA GLU A 43 6.61 -10.33 -33.60
C GLU A 43 7.96 -11.02 -33.40
N SER A 44 8.76 -10.57 -32.44
CA SER A 44 10.13 -11.08 -32.23
C SER A 44 10.26 -12.02 -31.03
N GLY A 45 9.25 -12.12 -30.16
CA GLY A 45 9.35 -12.82 -28.88
C GLY A 45 10.19 -12.08 -27.84
N HIS A 46 10.72 -10.89 -28.16
CA HIS A 46 11.69 -10.16 -27.36
C HIS A 46 11.43 -8.65 -27.37
N LEU A 47 12.06 -7.92 -26.44
CA LEU A 47 12.06 -6.46 -26.41
C LEU A 47 13.50 -5.96 -26.33
N ARG A 48 14.03 -5.37 -27.40
CA ARG A 48 15.44 -4.93 -27.49
C ARG A 48 15.86 -3.95 -26.40
N LYS A 49 14.90 -3.19 -25.85
CA LYS A 49 15.17 -2.28 -24.72
C LYS A 49 15.67 -3.03 -23.47
N LEU A 50 15.32 -4.31 -23.31
CA LEU A 50 15.79 -5.14 -22.19
C LEU A 50 17.29 -5.45 -22.30
N ASP A 51 17.84 -5.53 -23.52
CA ASP A 51 19.27 -5.80 -23.76
C ASP A 51 20.17 -4.63 -23.34
N HIS A 52 19.58 -3.45 -23.16
CA HIS A 52 20.27 -2.23 -22.73
C HIS A 52 19.90 -1.81 -21.30
N ILE A 53 19.38 -2.73 -20.50
CA ILE A 53 19.20 -2.50 -19.06
C ILE A 53 20.60 -2.40 -18.43
N SER A 54 20.83 -1.33 -17.68
CA SER A 54 22.09 -1.13 -16.97
C SER A 54 22.32 -2.25 -15.95
N GLU A 55 23.56 -2.72 -15.84
CA GLU A 55 24.02 -3.65 -14.80
C GLU A 55 23.75 -3.14 -13.36
N SER A 56 23.48 -1.84 -13.21
CA SER A 56 23.08 -1.26 -11.93
C SER A 56 21.69 -1.71 -11.47
N VAL A 57 20.77 -2.07 -12.37
CA VAL A 57 19.36 -2.31 -12.03
C VAL A 57 19.18 -3.42 -10.98
N PRO A 58 19.81 -4.60 -11.10
CA PRO A 58 19.70 -5.63 -10.06
C PRO A 58 20.18 -5.18 -8.68
N VAL A 59 21.27 -4.40 -8.62
CA VAL A 59 21.82 -3.89 -7.36
C VAL A 59 20.93 -2.79 -6.77
N LEU A 60 20.40 -1.91 -7.63
CA LEU A 60 19.45 -0.88 -7.21
C LEU A 60 18.16 -1.49 -6.67
N GLU A 61 17.67 -2.57 -7.30
CA GLU A 61 16.50 -3.32 -6.82
C GLU A 61 16.81 -3.97 -5.46
N LEU A 62 17.94 -4.69 -5.36
CA LEU A 62 18.43 -5.30 -4.11
C LEU A 62 18.41 -4.30 -2.95
N PHE A 63 18.95 -3.10 -3.16
CA PHE A 63 19.00 -2.05 -2.14
C PHE A 63 17.64 -1.41 -1.87
N SER A 64 16.81 -1.21 -2.89
CA SER A 64 15.48 -0.61 -2.73
C SER A 64 14.49 -1.50 -2.00
N ASN A 65 14.77 -2.80 -1.92
CA ASN A 65 14.01 -3.77 -1.13
C ASN A 65 14.31 -3.69 0.38
N ILE A 66 15.37 -2.98 0.79
CA ILE A 66 15.60 -2.68 2.21
C ILE A 66 14.52 -1.69 2.65
N TRP A 67 13.71 -2.06 3.66
CA TRP A 67 12.67 -1.17 4.15
C TRP A 67 13.27 0.16 4.64
N GLY A 68 12.70 1.28 4.19
CA GLY A 68 13.22 2.62 4.47
C GLY A 68 14.30 3.11 3.49
N ALA A 69 14.69 2.30 2.48
CA ALA A 69 15.58 2.71 1.40
C ALA A 69 14.82 2.85 0.08
N GLY A 70 14.62 4.10 -0.37
CA GLY A 70 14.01 4.36 -1.68
C GLY A 70 15.04 4.39 -2.82
N THR A 71 14.57 4.64 -4.04
CA THR A 71 15.42 4.72 -5.24
C THR A 71 16.60 5.67 -5.09
N LYS A 72 16.42 6.81 -4.40
CA LYS A 72 17.51 7.78 -4.16
C LYS A 72 18.61 7.19 -3.27
N THR A 73 18.23 6.52 -2.18
CA THR A 73 19.17 5.88 -1.26
C THR A 73 19.92 4.74 -1.96
N ALA A 74 19.20 3.91 -2.71
CA ALA A 74 19.80 2.84 -3.51
C ALA A 74 20.83 3.38 -4.53
N GLN A 75 20.49 4.47 -5.23
CA GLN A 75 21.41 5.13 -6.16
C GLN A 75 22.65 5.70 -5.46
N MET A 76 22.47 6.33 -4.30
CA MET A 76 23.58 6.86 -3.50
C MET A 76 24.54 5.74 -3.08
N TRP A 77 24.03 4.64 -2.52
CA TRP A 77 24.85 3.49 -2.15
C TRP A 77 25.56 2.87 -3.34
N TYR A 78 24.87 2.76 -4.47
CA TYR A 78 25.48 2.28 -5.71
C TYR A 78 26.63 3.21 -6.18
N GLN A 79 26.45 4.53 -6.11
CA GLN A 79 27.48 5.51 -6.43
C GLN A 79 28.69 5.45 -5.50
N GLN A 80 28.48 5.06 -4.23
CA GLN A 80 29.54 4.81 -3.25
C GLN A 80 30.31 3.50 -3.50
N GLY A 81 29.91 2.71 -4.51
CA GLY A 81 30.59 1.47 -4.89
C GLY A 81 29.98 0.21 -4.27
N PHE A 82 28.93 0.32 -3.44
CA PHE A 82 28.29 -0.85 -2.83
C PHE A 82 27.56 -1.68 -3.88
N ARG A 83 27.69 -3.01 -3.80
CA ARG A 83 27.09 -3.98 -4.73
C ARG A 83 26.33 -5.10 -4.03
N SER A 84 26.52 -5.28 -2.72
CA SER A 84 25.92 -6.36 -1.93
C SER A 84 25.28 -5.86 -0.64
N LEU A 85 24.39 -6.66 -0.04
CA LEU A 85 23.84 -6.37 1.30
C LEU A 85 24.91 -6.36 2.39
N GLU A 86 26.03 -7.06 2.18
CA GLU A 86 27.15 -7.07 3.13
C GLU A 86 27.93 -5.76 3.09
N ASP A 87 28.08 -5.14 1.91
CA ASP A 87 28.63 -3.79 1.80
C ASP A 87 27.76 -2.80 2.58
N ILE A 88 26.43 -2.92 2.46
CA ILE A 88 25.48 -2.09 3.20
C ILE A 88 25.62 -2.34 4.71
N ARG A 89 25.71 -3.59 5.15
CA ARG A 89 25.83 -3.96 6.57
C ARG A 89 27.12 -3.43 7.22
N SER A 90 28.22 -3.45 6.49
CA SER A 90 29.56 -3.16 7.03
C SER A 90 30.00 -1.71 6.87
N GLN A 91 29.53 -1.02 5.81
CA GLN A 91 30.11 0.27 5.39
C GLN A 91 29.08 1.39 5.24
N ALA A 92 27.80 1.09 5.01
CA ALA A 92 26.80 2.13 4.80
C ALA A 92 26.36 2.78 6.12
N SER A 93 26.10 4.09 6.07
CA SER A 93 25.37 4.78 7.12
C SER A 93 23.88 4.49 6.97
N LEU A 94 23.29 3.83 7.97
CA LEU A 94 21.90 3.41 7.97
C LEU A 94 21.08 4.23 8.97
N THR A 95 19.87 4.60 8.57
CA THR A 95 18.86 5.03 9.54
C THR A 95 18.41 3.84 10.40
N THR A 96 17.83 4.10 11.58
CA THR A 96 17.25 3.04 12.43
C THR A 96 16.29 2.15 11.65
N GLN A 97 15.46 2.76 10.81
CA GLN A 97 14.50 2.06 9.95
C GLN A 97 15.18 1.14 8.93
N GLN A 98 16.25 1.62 8.28
CA GLN A 98 17.01 0.84 7.30
C GLN A 98 17.77 -0.31 7.96
N ALA A 99 18.29 -0.11 9.18
CA ALA A 99 18.94 -1.17 9.94
C ALA A 99 17.96 -2.31 10.26
N ILE A 100 16.72 -1.99 10.68
CA ILE A 100 15.66 -2.99 10.90
C ILE A 100 15.24 -3.62 9.56
N GLY A 101 15.10 -2.82 8.50
CA GLY A 101 14.81 -3.32 7.15
C GLY A 101 15.87 -4.30 6.64
N LEU A 102 17.13 -4.08 6.96
CA LEU A 102 18.24 -4.97 6.61
C LEU A 102 18.27 -6.23 7.50
N LYS A 103 17.97 -6.09 8.80
CA LYS A 103 17.84 -7.21 9.76
C LYS A 103 16.80 -8.23 9.29
N HIS A 104 15.66 -7.76 8.79
CA HIS A 104 14.51 -8.58 8.38
C HIS A 104 14.32 -8.66 6.86
N TYR A 105 15.40 -8.46 6.08
CA TYR A 105 15.33 -8.31 4.63
C TYR A 105 14.57 -9.45 3.92
N ASN A 106 14.94 -10.70 4.21
CA ASN A 106 14.28 -11.86 3.61
C ASN A 106 12.83 -11.99 4.09
N ASP A 107 12.59 -11.80 5.38
CA ASP A 107 11.27 -11.91 6.00
C ASP A 107 10.27 -10.91 5.37
N PHE A 108 10.70 -9.68 5.06
CA PHE A 108 9.85 -8.64 4.47
C PHE A 108 9.60 -8.80 2.97
N LEU A 109 10.47 -9.53 2.25
CA LEU A 109 10.25 -9.86 0.85
C LEU A 109 9.19 -10.95 0.68
N GLU A 110 8.97 -11.75 1.72
CA GLU A 110 8.09 -12.89 1.65
C GLU A 110 6.65 -12.58 2.03
N ARG A 111 5.72 -13.11 1.24
CA ARG A 111 4.30 -13.01 1.54
C ARG A 111 3.89 -14.03 2.60
N MET A 112 2.94 -13.68 3.45
CA MET A 112 2.31 -14.59 4.40
C MET A 112 1.02 -15.18 3.84
N PRO A 113 0.61 -16.41 4.22
CA PRO A 113 -0.74 -16.91 4.01
C PRO A 113 -1.77 -15.99 4.67
N ARG A 114 -3.00 -15.99 4.13
CA ARG A 114 -4.10 -15.19 4.67
C ARG A 114 -4.46 -15.57 6.10
N GLU A 115 -4.31 -16.84 6.44
CA GLU A 115 -4.59 -17.42 7.74
C GLU A 115 -3.65 -16.85 8.80
N GLU A 116 -2.35 -16.73 8.48
CA GLU A 116 -1.36 -16.04 9.34
C GLU A 116 -1.73 -14.57 9.57
N ALA A 117 -2.19 -13.86 8.53
CA ALA A 117 -2.69 -12.49 8.68
C ALA A 117 -3.93 -12.39 9.58
N THR A 118 -4.77 -13.43 9.59
CA THR A 118 -5.95 -13.54 10.47
C THR A 118 -5.51 -13.67 11.93
N GLU A 119 -4.51 -14.51 12.22
CA GLU A 119 -3.98 -14.68 13.57
C GLU A 119 -3.32 -13.40 14.10
N ILE A 120 -2.62 -12.65 13.24
CA ILE A 120 -2.06 -11.33 13.56
C ILE A 120 -3.17 -10.34 13.90
N GLU A 121 -4.22 -10.23 13.07
CA GLU A 121 -5.36 -9.35 13.33
C GLU A 121 -6.07 -9.71 14.64
N GLN A 122 -6.33 -11.00 14.89
CA GLN A 122 -6.95 -11.46 16.12
C GLN A 122 -6.09 -11.16 17.35
N THR A 123 -4.77 -11.22 17.23
CA THR A 123 -3.85 -10.87 18.33
C THR A 123 -3.98 -9.40 18.69
N VAL A 124 -3.96 -8.52 17.68
CA VAL A 124 -4.16 -7.06 17.89
C VAL A 124 -5.56 -6.78 18.42
N GLN A 125 -6.59 -7.42 17.88
CA GLN A 125 -7.98 -7.25 18.30
C GLN A 125 -8.17 -7.65 19.77
N LYS A 126 -7.67 -8.83 20.18
CA LYS A 126 -7.77 -9.30 21.57
C LYS A 126 -7.08 -8.34 22.54
N ALA A 127 -5.88 -7.87 22.19
CA ALA A 127 -5.16 -6.90 23.02
C ALA A 127 -5.90 -5.55 23.11
N ALA A 128 -6.45 -5.05 22.01
CA ALA A 128 -7.24 -3.82 22.00
C ALA A 128 -8.52 -3.95 22.84
N GLN A 129 -9.26 -5.05 22.65
CA GLN A 129 -10.54 -5.28 23.32
C GLN A 129 -10.40 -5.58 24.82
N ALA A 130 -9.21 -6.00 25.28
CA ALA A 130 -8.92 -6.11 26.71
C ALA A 130 -8.99 -4.75 27.44
N PHE A 131 -8.73 -3.63 26.76
CA PHE A 131 -8.88 -2.30 27.35
C PHE A 131 -10.31 -1.77 27.23
N ASN A 132 -10.99 -2.08 26.12
CA ASN A 132 -12.36 -1.67 25.86
C ASN A 132 -12.99 -2.60 24.82
N SER A 133 -13.99 -3.38 25.24
CA SER A 133 -14.69 -4.36 24.38
C SER A 133 -15.47 -3.74 23.22
N GLY A 134 -15.76 -2.43 23.27
CA GLY A 134 -16.42 -1.69 22.19
C GLY A 134 -15.49 -1.27 21.05
N LEU A 135 -14.17 -1.51 21.17
CA LEU A 135 -13.22 -1.22 20.09
C LEU A 135 -13.47 -2.13 18.89
N LEU A 136 -13.63 -1.50 17.73
CA LEU A 136 -13.73 -2.15 16.45
C LEU A 136 -12.35 -2.23 15.82
N CYS A 137 -11.88 -3.44 15.55
CA CYS A 137 -10.64 -3.73 14.82
C CYS A 137 -10.99 -4.39 13.50
N VAL A 138 -10.35 -3.97 12.41
CA VAL A 138 -10.60 -4.51 11.07
C VAL A 138 -9.27 -4.62 10.33
N ALA A 139 -8.88 -5.84 9.93
CA ALA A 139 -7.80 -6.00 8.95
C ALA A 139 -8.24 -5.47 7.58
N CYS A 140 -7.37 -4.64 7.00
CA CYS A 140 -7.53 -3.90 5.77
C CYS A 140 -6.62 -4.48 4.67
N GLY A 141 -6.13 -3.64 3.76
CA GLY A 141 -5.12 -4.02 2.77
C GLY A 141 -5.51 -5.19 1.88
N SER A 142 -4.49 -5.95 1.49
CA SER A 142 -4.66 -7.15 0.67
C SER A 142 -5.53 -8.23 1.34
N TYR A 143 -5.53 -8.27 2.68
CA TYR A 143 -6.41 -9.13 3.45
C TYR A 143 -7.88 -8.76 3.16
N ARG A 144 -8.31 -7.52 3.37
CA ARG A 144 -9.72 -7.15 3.13
C ARG A 144 -10.15 -7.28 1.68
N ARG A 145 -9.22 -7.18 0.72
CA ARG A 145 -9.49 -7.45 -0.72
C ARG A 145 -9.57 -8.94 -1.09
N GLY A 146 -9.50 -9.85 -0.13
CA GLY A 146 -9.70 -11.27 -0.36
C GLY A 146 -8.50 -11.99 -0.98
N LYS A 147 -7.27 -11.45 -0.87
CA LYS A 147 -6.08 -12.14 -1.37
C LYS A 147 -5.74 -13.37 -0.51
N ALA A 148 -5.26 -14.41 -1.17
CA ALA A 148 -4.81 -15.66 -0.52
C ALA A 148 -3.49 -15.49 0.24
N THR A 149 -2.68 -14.49 -0.14
CA THR A 149 -1.45 -14.12 0.57
C THR A 149 -1.40 -12.62 0.79
N CYS A 150 -0.76 -12.18 1.87
CA CYS A 150 -0.58 -10.78 2.27
C CYS A 150 0.91 -10.42 2.35
N GLY A 151 1.29 -9.16 2.09
CA GLY A 151 2.69 -8.73 2.29
C GLY A 151 2.94 -8.27 3.72
N ASP A 152 1.97 -7.56 4.25
CA ASP A 152 1.86 -6.99 5.58
C ASP A 152 0.43 -7.19 6.10
N VAL A 153 0.21 -6.84 7.37
CA VAL A 153 -1.12 -6.77 7.97
C VAL A 153 -1.43 -5.34 8.36
N ASP A 154 -2.51 -4.81 7.81
CA ASP A 154 -3.03 -3.47 8.02
C ASP A 154 -4.20 -3.53 9.00
N VAL A 155 -4.07 -3.11 10.26
CA VAL A 155 -5.17 -3.14 11.24
C VAL A 155 -5.69 -1.73 11.49
N LEU A 156 -6.95 -1.48 11.10
CA LEU A 156 -7.66 -0.25 11.40
C LEU A 156 -8.47 -0.42 12.68
N ILE A 157 -8.33 0.53 13.61
CA ILE A 157 -9.01 0.52 14.90
C ILE A 157 -9.82 1.81 15.06
N THR A 158 -11.05 1.68 15.53
CA THR A 158 -11.91 2.81 15.89
C THR A 158 -12.86 2.44 17.04
N HIS A 159 -13.65 3.39 17.50
CA HIS A 159 -14.71 3.13 18.47
C HIS A 159 -16.00 3.88 18.09
N PRO A 160 -17.18 3.24 18.02
CA PRO A 160 -18.43 3.84 17.55
C PRO A 160 -18.89 5.12 18.29
N ASP A 161 -18.52 5.28 19.56
CA ASP A 161 -18.83 6.47 20.36
C ASP A 161 -18.07 7.75 19.92
N GLY A 162 -17.10 7.63 19.00
CA GLY A 162 -16.27 8.73 18.53
C GLY A 162 -15.28 9.30 19.56
N ARG A 163 -15.13 8.68 20.74
CA ARG A 163 -14.31 9.19 21.86
C ARG A 163 -13.34 8.16 22.42
N SER A 164 -13.78 6.91 22.61
CA SER A 164 -13.00 5.86 23.28
C SER A 164 -11.82 5.32 22.48
N HIS A 165 -11.62 5.78 21.25
CA HIS A 165 -10.39 5.53 20.49
C HIS A 165 -9.19 6.33 21.03
N ARG A 166 -9.42 7.41 21.79
CA ARG A 166 -8.35 8.30 22.27
C ARG A 166 -7.49 7.63 23.34
N GLY A 167 -6.18 7.80 23.25
CA GLY A 167 -5.24 7.31 24.27
C GLY A 167 -5.17 5.78 24.39
N ILE A 168 -5.69 5.02 23.42
CA ILE A 168 -5.53 3.56 23.39
C ILE A 168 -4.19 3.15 22.77
N PHE A 169 -3.63 3.99 21.90
CA PHE A 169 -2.55 3.62 21.01
C PHE A 169 -1.27 3.22 21.75
N SER A 170 -0.77 4.06 22.66
CA SER A 170 0.41 3.74 23.48
C SER A 170 0.19 2.48 24.32
N ARG A 171 -0.95 2.39 25.02
CA ARG A 171 -1.31 1.23 25.85
C ARG A 171 -1.39 -0.07 25.05
N LEU A 172 -1.94 -0.02 23.85
CA LEU A 172 -2.00 -1.16 22.94
C LEU A 172 -0.61 -1.62 22.52
N LEU A 173 0.24 -0.70 22.07
CA LEU A 173 1.61 -1.02 21.68
C LEU A 173 2.40 -1.59 22.86
N ASP A 174 2.27 -1.00 24.04
CA ASP A 174 2.95 -1.48 25.25
C ASP A 174 2.50 -2.89 25.65
N SER A 175 1.21 -3.19 25.58
CA SER A 175 0.70 -4.55 25.83
C SER A 175 1.22 -5.56 24.81
N LEU A 176 1.25 -5.20 23.52
CA LEU A 176 1.76 -6.10 22.47
C LEU A 176 3.28 -6.31 22.59
N ARG A 177 4.04 -5.30 23.02
CA ARG A 177 5.48 -5.42 23.35
C ARG A 177 5.72 -6.31 24.55
N GLN A 178 4.95 -6.13 25.63
CA GLN A 178 5.06 -6.95 26.85
C GLN A 178 4.79 -8.43 26.59
N GLN A 179 3.90 -8.74 25.63
CA GLN A 179 3.64 -10.11 25.18
C GLN A 179 4.74 -10.67 24.26
N GLY A 180 5.75 -9.86 23.89
CA GLY A 180 6.79 -10.23 22.92
C GLY A 180 6.29 -10.35 21.48
N PHE A 181 5.08 -9.84 21.19
CA PHE A 181 4.49 -9.89 19.86
C PHE A 181 5.10 -8.86 18.92
N LEU A 182 5.31 -7.63 19.39
CA LEU A 182 6.06 -6.60 18.67
C LEU A 182 7.56 -6.76 18.95
N THR A 183 8.37 -6.84 17.90
CA THR A 183 9.81 -7.13 18.00
C THR A 183 10.69 -5.95 17.63
N ASP A 184 10.25 -5.10 16.71
CA ASP A 184 10.98 -3.92 16.26
C ASP A 184 9.99 -2.83 15.79
N ASP A 185 10.34 -1.56 16.01
CA ASP A 185 9.53 -0.42 15.60
C ASP A 185 10.19 0.33 14.44
N LEU A 186 9.46 0.53 13.35
CA LEU A 186 9.92 1.37 12.23
C LEU A 186 9.43 2.81 12.39
N VAL A 187 8.16 2.97 12.75
CA VAL A 187 7.55 4.25 13.14
C VAL A 187 6.67 3.99 14.35
N SER A 188 7.14 4.38 15.54
CA SER A 188 6.43 4.09 16.80
C SER A 188 5.21 4.99 17.03
N GLN A 189 5.23 6.23 16.53
CA GLN A 189 4.10 7.16 16.65
C GLN A 189 4.22 8.30 15.63
N GLU A 190 3.45 8.23 14.55
CA GLU A 190 3.17 9.39 13.70
C GLU A 190 1.75 9.88 13.99
N GLU A 191 1.64 11.14 14.39
CA GLU A 191 0.36 11.82 14.58
C GLU A 191 0.07 12.68 13.36
N ASN A 192 -1.04 12.38 12.67
CA ASN A 192 -1.55 13.20 11.57
C ASN A 192 -2.99 13.61 11.89
N GLY A 193 -3.15 14.77 12.52
CA GLY A 193 -4.45 15.20 13.05
C GLY A 193 -4.91 14.32 14.20
N GLN A 194 -6.07 13.66 14.05
CA GLN A 194 -6.61 12.71 15.05
C GLN A 194 -6.20 11.25 14.78
N GLN A 195 -5.50 11.00 13.67
CA GLN A 195 -5.02 9.68 13.31
C GLN A 195 -3.66 9.40 13.95
N GLN A 196 -3.53 8.25 14.59
CA GLN A 196 -2.26 7.72 15.10
C GLN A 196 -1.87 6.49 14.29
N LYS A 197 -0.61 6.44 13.84
CA LYS A 197 -0.09 5.36 13.00
C LYS A 197 1.15 4.73 13.60
N TYR A 198 1.16 3.40 13.62
CA TYR A 198 2.27 2.55 14.00
C TYR A 198 2.70 1.75 12.78
N LEU A 199 4.00 1.75 12.49
CA LEU A 199 4.61 0.88 11.51
C LEU A 199 5.64 0.02 12.25
N GLY A 200 5.43 -1.29 12.34
CA GLY A 200 6.37 -2.14 13.08
C GLY A 200 6.42 -3.59 12.62
N VAL A 201 7.16 -4.36 13.39
CA VAL A 201 7.48 -5.75 13.10
C VAL A 201 6.89 -6.59 14.21
N CYS A 202 6.13 -7.60 13.82
CA CYS A 202 5.55 -8.54 14.75
C CYS A 202 5.97 -9.97 14.43
N ARG A 203 5.80 -10.87 15.38
CA ARG A 203 5.96 -12.31 15.17
C ARG A 203 5.00 -13.06 16.06
N LEU A 204 4.25 -14.00 15.49
CA LEU A 204 3.39 -14.90 16.25
C LEU A 204 4.22 -15.78 17.20
N PRO A 205 3.67 -16.18 18.36
CA PRO A 205 4.38 -17.01 19.32
C PRO A 205 4.55 -18.45 18.80
N GLY A 206 5.64 -19.09 19.20
CA GLY A 206 5.95 -20.48 18.84
C GLY A 206 7.01 -20.62 17.73
N PRO A 207 7.49 -21.84 17.48
CA PRO A 207 8.51 -22.10 16.48
C PRO A 207 7.95 -22.00 15.06
N GLY A 208 8.79 -21.63 14.09
CA GLY A 208 8.45 -21.63 12.66
C GLY A 208 7.81 -20.34 12.13
N TRP A 209 7.44 -19.40 13.00
CA TRP A 209 6.94 -18.09 12.58
C TRP A 209 8.07 -17.14 12.18
N ARG A 210 7.80 -16.35 11.14
CA ARG A 210 8.72 -15.31 10.63
C ARG A 210 8.28 -13.94 11.08
N HIS A 211 9.19 -12.97 11.02
CA HIS A 211 8.84 -11.59 11.32
C HIS A 211 7.98 -11.02 10.21
N ARG A 212 6.87 -10.40 10.57
CA ARG A 212 5.91 -9.82 9.64
C ARG A 212 5.75 -8.34 9.88
N ARG A 213 5.53 -7.61 8.79
CA ARG A 213 5.15 -6.20 8.83
C ARG A 213 3.73 -6.07 9.38
N LEU A 214 3.56 -5.15 10.32
CA LEU A 214 2.28 -4.80 10.93
C LEU A 214 2.13 -3.28 10.96
N ASP A 215 1.02 -2.80 10.40
CA ASP A 215 0.63 -1.41 10.38
C ASP A 215 -0.65 -1.28 11.21
N ILE A 216 -0.62 -0.49 12.28
CA ILE A 216 -1.81 -0.21 13.10
C ILE A 216 -2.17 1.25 12.94
N ILE A 217 -3.44 1.52 12.62
CA ILE A 217 -3.98 2.86 12.52
C ILE A 217 -5.18 2.99 13.46
N VAL A 218 -5.18 3.99 14.32
CA VAL A 218 -6.32 4.37 15.15
C VAL A 218 -6.94 5.65 14.60
N VAL A 219 -8.25 5.66 14.36
CA VAL A 219 -8.98 6.82 13.83
C VAL A 219 -10.26 7.13 14.63
N PRO A 220 -10.69 8.41 14.67
CA PRO A 220 -12.03 8.74 15.14
C PRO A 220 -13.10 8.14 14.23
N TYR A 221 -14.27 7.82 14.80
CA TYR A 221 -15.35 7.15 14.07
C TYR A 221 -15.87 7.96 12.88
N SER A 222 -15.80 9.29 12.95
CA SER A 222 -16.18 10.20 11.86
C SER A 222 -15.30 10.06 10.61
N GLU A 223 -14.07 9.56 10.75
CA GLU A 223 -13.12 9.34 9.65
C GLU A 223 -13.09 7.86 9.21
N PHE A 224 -13.78 6.97 9.93
CA PHE A 224 -13.66 5.52 9.77
C PHE A 224 -13.93 5.04 8.35
N ALA A 225 -14.95 5.57 7.67
CA ALA A 225 -15.26 5.16 6.30
C ALA A 225 -14.16 5.55 5.30
N CYS A 226 -13.62 6.76 5.41
CA CYS A 226 -12.54 7.23 4.53
C CYS A 226 -11.22 6.49 4.83
N ALA A 227 -10.94 6.24 6.10
CA ALA A 227 -9.78 5.48 6.54
C ALA A 227 -9.87 4.02 6.08
N LEU A 228 -11.04 3.39 6.22
CA LEU A 228 -11.30 2.02 5.77
C LEU A 228 -11.13 1.90 4.26
N LEU A 229 -11.68 2.85 3.49
CA LEU A 229 -11.52 2.89 2.04
C LEU A 229 -10.05 3.02 1.64
N TYR A 230 -9.33 3.97 2.26
CA TYR A 230 -7.91 4.21 2.03
C TYR A 230 -7.09 2.95 2.35
N PHE A 231 -7.26 2.38 3.54
CA PHE A 231 -6.40 1.32 4.02
C PHE A 231 -6.75 -0.03 3.37
N THR A 232 -7.99 -0.20 2.86
CA THR A 232 -8.35 -1.34 2.00
C THR A 232 -7.63 -1.29 0.65
N GLY A 233 -7.47 -0.11 0.06
CA GLY A 233 -6.81 0.06 -1.24
C GLY A 233 -7.55 -0.60 -2.42
N SER A 234 -6.86 -0.95 -3.51
CA SER A 234 -5.40 -0.89 -3.73
C SER A 234 -4.85 0.55 -3.83
N ALA A 235 -3.52 0.71 -3.82
CA ALA A 235 -2.89 2.01 -4.02
C ALA A 235 -3.27 2.65 -5.38
N HIS A 236 -3.41 1.85 -6.43
CA HIS A 236 -3.91 2.33 -7.73
C HIS A 236 -5.38 2.74 -7.65
N PHE A 237 -6.23 1.90 -7.04
CA PHE A 237 -7.64 2.23 -6.83
C PHE A 237 -7.81 3.57 -6.09
N ASN A 238 -7.09 3.77 -4.99
CA ASN A 238 -7.10 5.01 -4.22
C ASN A 238 -6.66 6.21 -5.07
N ARG A 239 -5.56 6.09 -5.83
CA ARG A 239 -5.11 7.18 -6.73
C ARG A 239 -6.17 7.54 -7.77
N SER A 240 -6.84 6.55 -8.37
CA SER A 240 -7.92 6.77 -9.33
C SER A 240 -9.14 7.43 -8.68
N MET A 241 -9.56 6.98 -7.50
CA MET A 241 -10.66 7.61 -6.73
C MET A 241 -10.34 9.07 -6.37
N ARG A 242 -9.11 9.34 -5.91
CA ARG A 242 -8.64 10.70 -5.61
C ARG A 242 -8.58 11.59 -6.85
N ALA A 243 -8.15 11.04 -7.99
CA ALA A 243 -8.14 11.75 -9.26
C ALA A 243 -9.57 12.10 -9.73
N LEU A 244 -10.52 11.17 -9.61
CA LEU A 244 -11.93 11.43 -9.90
C LEU A 244 -12.53 12.48 -8.96
N ALA A 245 -12.24 12.42 -7.66
CA ALA A 245 -12.68 13.45 -6.72
C ALA A 245 -12.17 14.82 -7.16
N LYS A 246 -10.90 14.91 -7.59
CA LYS A 246 -10.30 16.15 -8.08
C LYS A 246 -11.03 16.73 -9.30
N THR A 247 -11.46 15.90 -10.26
CA THR A 247 -12.22 16.39 -11.43
C THR A 247 -13.62 16.91 -11.07
N LYS A 248 -14.14 16.52 -9.90
CA LYS A 248 -15.44 16.95 -9.37
C LYS A 248 -15.34 18.13 -8.39
N GLY A 249 -14.19 18.82 -8.34
CA GLY A 249 -13.97 19.90 -7.36
C GLY A 249 -13.94 19.43 -5.90
N MET A 250 -13.70 18.14 -5.69
CA MET A 250 -13.62 17.49 -4.39
C MET A 250 -12.17 17.11 -4.04
N SER A 251 -11.97 16.64 -2.81
CA SER A 251 -10.70 16.06 -2.36
C SER A 251 -11.02 14.88 -1.44
N LEU A 252 -10.52 13.71 -1.80
CA LEU A 252 -10.59 12.51 -0.97
C LEU A 252 -9.23 12.28 -0.32
N SER A 253 -9.20 12.10 1.00
CA SER A 253 -8.06 11.60 1.76
C SER A 253 -8.49 10.44 2.65
N GLU A 254 -7.54 9.88 3.38
CA GLU A 254 -7.76 8.93 4.47
C GLU A 254 -8.64 9.51 5.59
N HIS A 255 -8.61 10.83 5.81
CA HIS A 255 -9.41 11.48 6.84
C HIS A 255 -10.85 11.75 6.39
N ALA A 256 -11.05 12.25 5.18
CA ALA A 256 -12.36 12.74 4.76
C ALA A 256 -12.52 12.87 3.24
N LEU A 257 -13.78 12.92 2.81
CA LEU A 257 -14.19 13.49 1.53
C LEU A 257 -14.62 14.94 1.74
N SER A 258 -13.99 15.87 1.01
CA SER A 258 -14.31 17.31 1.05
C SER A 258 -14.82 17.80 -0.30
N THR A 259 -15.76 18.74 -0.30
CA THR A 259 -16.31 19.43 -1.48
C THR A 259 -15.94 20.91 -1.51
N ALA A 260 -16.22 21.60 -2.62
CA ALA A 260 -15.90 23.01 -2.85
C ALA A 260 -14.41 23.31 -2.58
N VAL A 261 -13.55 22.39 -3.01
CA VAL A 261 -12.10 22.49 -2.81
C VAL A 261 -11.53 23.44 -3.86
N VAL A 262 -11.01 24.59 -3.41
CA VAL A 262 -10.38 25.57 -4.28
C VAL A 262 -8.97 25.12 -4.65
N ARG A 263 -8.66 25.15 -5.94
CA ARG A 263 -7.35 24.78 -6.50
C ARG A 263 -6.82 25.87 -7.41
N ASN A 264 -5.50 26.00 -7.47
CA ASN A 264 -4.85 26.86 -8.47
C ASN A 264 -4.83 26.17 -9.86
N THR A 265 -4.31 26.87 -10.86
CA THR A 265 -4.18 26.38 -12.25
C THR A 265 -3.33 25.12 -12.40
N HIS A 266 -2.40 24.89 -11.47
CA HIS A 266 -1.59 23.67 -11.39
C HIS A 266 -2.30 22.51 -10.67
N GLY A 267 -3.54 22.74 -10.20
CA GLY A 267 -4.34 21.76 -9.48
C GLY A 267 -3.91 21.51 -8.04
N CYS A 268 -3.03 22.36 -7.48
CA CYS A 268 -2.66 22.33 -6.06
C CYS A 268 -3.80 22.89 -5.21
N LYS A 269 -4.05 22.27 -4.06
CA LYS A 269 -5.13 22.67 -3.14
C LYS A 269 -4.76 23.99 -2.46
N MET A 270 -5.59 25.01 -2.63
CA MET A 270 -5.43 26.34 -2.02
C MET A 270 -6.44 26.55 -0.88
N GLY A 271 -7.65 25.98 -1.00
CA GLY A 271 -8.70 26.06 0.01
C GLY A 271 -9.11 24.68 0.52
N PRO A 272 -9.35 24.50 1.83
CA PRO A 272 -9.72 23.21 2.41
C PRO A 272 -11.03 22.64 1.87
N GLY A 273 -11.97 23.51 1.48
CA GLY A 273 -13.34 23.15 1.17
C GLY A 273 -14.13 22.82 2.45
N ARG A 274 -15.25 22.11 2.30
CA ARG A 274 -16.08 21.62 3.40
C ARG A 274 -16.08 20.10 3.44
N VAL A 275 -15.85 19.51 4.61
CA VAL A 275 -15.95 18.06 4.83
C VAL A 275 -17.40 17.61 4.68
N LEU A 276 -17.61 16.51 3.96
CA LEU A 276 -18.90 15.86 3.77
C LEU A 276 -19.08 14.70 4.78
N PRO A 277 -20.28 14.51 5.35
CA PRO A 277 -20.56 13.37 6.21
C PRO A 277 -20.51 12.07 5.39
N THR A 278 -19.66 11.14 5.82
CA THR A 278 -19.43 9.84 5.16
C THR A 278 -19.43 8.73 6.20
N PRO A 279 -20.60 8.34 6.76
CA PRO A 279 -20.66 7.33 7.81
C PRO A 279 -20.31 5.93 7.31
N THR A 280 -20.45 5.65 6.01
CA THR A 280 -20.11 4.36 5.41
C THR A 280 -19.24 4.50 4.17
N GLU A 281 -18.52 3.44 3.77
CA GLU A 281 -17.81 3.43 2.49
C GLU A 281 -18.76 3.72 1.31
N LYS A 282 -19.99 3.19 1.34
CA LYS A 282 -21.01 3.39 0.29
C LYS A 282 -21.35 4.87 0.09
N ASP A 283 -21.34 5.67 1.16
CA ASP A 283 -21.56 7.12 1.05
C ASP A 283 -20.45 7.82 0.26
N VAL A 284 -19.19 7.39 0.41
CA VAL A 284 -18.08 7.93 -0.37
C VAL A 284 -18.28 7.68 -1.86
N PHE A 285 -18.67 6.46 -2.25
CA PHE A 285 -18.96 6.13 -3.65
C PHE A 285 -20.15 6.93 -4.18
N ARG A 286 -21.24 7.01 -3.42
CA ARG A 286 -22.44 7.77 -3.79
C ARG A 286 -22.13 9.24 -4.03
N LEU A 287 -21.39 9.89 -3.13
CA LEU A 287 -21.03 11.30 -3.25
C LEU A 287 -20.08 11.57 -4.43
N LEU A 288 -19.28 10.58 -4.83
CA LEU A 288 -18.46 10.65 -6.04
C LEU A 288 -19.25 10.31 -7.32
N GLY A 289 -20.51 9.86 -7.19
CA GLY A 289 -21.34 9.43 -8.33
C GLY A 289 -20.82 8.14 -8.97
N LEU A 290 -20.34 7.20 -8.14
CA LEU A 290 -19.87 5.89 -8.56
C LEU A 290 -20.78 4.78 -8.02
N PRO A 291 -20.97 3.68 -8.78
CA PRO A 291 -21.51 2.46 -8.20
C PRO A 291 -20.54 1.93 -7.13
N TYR A 292 -21.08 1.41 -6.03
CA TYR A 292 -20.27 0.80 -4.99
C TYR A 292 -19.56 -0.44 -5.52
N ARG A 293 -18.32 -0.64 -5.05
CA ARG A 293 -17.49 -1.81 -5.40
C ARG A 293 -17.04 -2.48 -4.12
N GLU A 294 -17.24 -3.78 -4.03
CA GLU A 294 -16.78 -4.58 -2.91
C GLU A 294 -15.24 -4.58 -2.84
N PRO A 295 -14.63 -4.79 -1.66
CA PRO A 295 -13.17 -4.80 -1.51
C PRO A 295 -12.43 -5.68 -2.52
N ALA A 296 -12.96 -6.87 -2.85
CA ALA A 296 -12.36 -7.80 -3.82
C ALA A 296 -12.29 -7.23 -5.24
N GLU A 297 -13.17 -6.28 -5.59
CA GLU A 297 -13.19 -5.63 -6.90
C GLU A 297 -12.21 -4.45 -6.99
N ARG A 298 -11.61 -4.03 -5.87
CA ARG A 298 -10.72 -2.86 -5.79
C ARG A 298 -9.25 -3.21 -6.03
N ASP A 299 -8.97 -4.42 -6.50
CA ASP A 299 -7.61 -4.87 -6.80
C ASP A 299 -7.21 -4.50 -8.24
N TRP A 300 -6.69 -3.28 -8.36
CA TRP A 300 -6.20 -2.66 -9.60
C TRP A 300 -4.71 -2.40 -9.53
#